data_AF-A0A7S2E238-F1
#
_entry.id   AF-A0A7S2E238-F1
#
_cell.length_a   1.000
_cell.length_b   1.000
_cell.length_c   1.000
_cell.angle_alpha   90.00
_cell.angle_beta   90.00
_cell.angle_gamma   90.00
#
_symmetry.space_group_name_H-M   'P 1'
#
loop_
_entity.id
_entity.type
_entity.pdbx_description
1 polymer ?
#
loop_
_entity_poly.entity_id
_entity_poly.type
_entity_poly.pdbx_seq_one_letter_code
_entity_poly.pdbx_strand_id
1 'polypeptide(L)'
;MLQLILLTLAFGIASSTDCDNGAFGQCGGVDFPGDDCCPEGYTCVYENDYWSGCDLVDVCRNPGWGQCGGINNDDGSDWTGQTCCTDGFECIVDTQFYSQCLPSNSTIDCAEPDTQCGGNGW
;
A
#
# COMPACT_ATOMS: atom_id res chain seq x y z
N MET A 1 -9.89 25.56 54.83
CA MET A 1 -9.06 25.39 53.61
C MET A 1 -9.25 23.95 53.16
N LEU A 2 -10.22 23.73 52.27
CA LEU A 2 -10.61 22.41 51.80
C LEU A 2 -9.82 22.13 50.53
N GLN A 3 -8.78 21.31 50.63
CA GLN A 3 -7.95 20.92 49.48
C GLN A 3 -8.78 19.95 48.62
N LEU A 4 -9.35 20.47 47.53
CA LEU A 4 -10.09 19.70 46.53
C LEU A 4 -9.11 18.72 45.87
N ILE A 5 -9.23 17.43 46.20
CA ILE A 5 -8.45 16.37 45.55
C ILE A 5 -8.98 16.24 44.13
N LEU A 6 -8.27 16.82 43.16
CA LEU A 6 -8.49 16.55 41.74
C LEU A 6 -8.17 15.06 41.52
N LEU A 7 -9.23 14.26 41.34
CA LEU A 7 -9.13 12.89 40.87
C LEU A 7 -8.67 12.96 39.41
N THR A 8 -7.36 12.88 39.17
CA THR A 8 -6.82 12.71 37.82
C THR A 8 -7.20 11.32 37.36
N LEU A 9 -8.32 11.21 36.62
CA LEU A 9 -8.63 10.07 35.79
C LEU A 9 -7.50 9.95 34.77
N ALA A 10 -6.53 9.08 35.04
CA ALA A 10 -5.60 8.60 34.04
C ALA A 10 -6.43 7.80 33.03
N PHE A 11 -6.90 8.47 31.99
CA PHE A 11 -7.34 7.80 30.77
C PHE A 11 -6.10 7.13 30.18
N GLY A 12 -5.96 5.84 30.44
CA GLY A 12 -5.03 5.01 29.69
C GLY A 12 -5.43 5.08 28.22
N ILE A 13 -4.63 5.78 27.43
CA ILE A 13 -4.65 5.63 25.97
C ILE A 13 -4.08 4.23 25.69
N ALA A 14 -4.97 3.24 25.61
CA ALA A 14 -4.64 1.97 24.99
C ALA A 14 -4.49 2.26 23.48
N SER A 15 -3.27 2.58 23.05
CA SER A 15 -2.91 2.43 21.64
C SER A 15 -2.82 0.93 21.37
N SER A 16 -3.95 0.32 21.00
CA SER A 16 -3.96 -1.04 20.45
C SER A 16 -3.89 -0.96 18.91
N THR A 17 -2.80 -0.40 18.39
CA THR A 17 -2.46 -0.46 16.96
C THR A 17 -1.24 -1.33 16.68
N ASP A 18 -0.73 -2.06 17.68
CA ASP A 18 0.21 -3.15 17.42
C ASP A 18 -0.61 -4.35 16.98
N CYS A 19 -0.71 -4.51 15.67
CA CYS A 19 -1.15 -5.76 15.10
C CYS A 19 -0.05 -6.81 15.28
N ASP A 20 -0.38 -7.97 15.84
CA ASP A 20 0.60 -9.05 16.07
C ASP A 20 1.03 -9.74 14.77
N ASN A 21 0.26 -9.60 13.69
CA ASN A 21 0.63 -10.13 12.38
C ASN A 21 1.89 -9.44 11.85
N GLY A 22 2.78 -10.22 11.26
CA GLY A 22 3.97 -9.69 10.61
C GLY A 22 3.64 -8.98 9.29
N ALA A 23 4.52 -8.06 8.88
CA ALA A 23 4.59 -7.62 7.49
C ALA A 23 4.63 -8.83 6.55
N PHE A 24 3.79 -8.86 5.52
CA PHE A 24 3.65 -10.00 4.60
C PHE A 24 3.17 -11.31 5.25
N GLY A 25 2.74 -11.26 6.51
CA GLY A 25 2.12 -12.38 7.22
C GLY A 25 0.66 -12.59 6.82
N GLN A 26 0.09 -13.72 7.23
CA GLN A 26 -1.34 -13.97 7.07
C GLN A 26 -2.14 -13.04 7.98
N CYS A 27 -3.22 -12.48 7.45
CA CYS A 27 -4.18 -11.64 8.16
C CYS A 27 -5.63 -12.08 7.94
N GLY A 28 -5.85 -13.21 7.25
CA GLY A 28 -7.19 -13.71 6.97
C GLY A 28 -7.18 -15.02 6.19
N GLY A 29 -8.38 -15.56 6.01
CA GLY A 29 -8.61 -16.84 5.37
C GLY A 29 -9.56 -17.72 6.20
N VAL A 30 -10.18 -18.70 5.55
CA VAL A 30 -10.99 -19.72 6.20
C VAL A 30 -10.15 -20.43 7.28
N ASP A 31 -10.73 -20.53 8.48
CA ASP A 31 -10.13 -21.13 9.67
C ASP A 31 -8.81 -20.50 10.16
N PHE A 32 -8.47 -19.28 9.70
CA PHE A 32 -7.31 -18.55 10.22
C PHE A 32 -7.54 -18.13 11.69
N PRO A 33 -6.70 -18.57 12.64
CA PRO A 33 -6.91 -18.31 14.06
C PRO A 33 -6.30 -16.99 14.54
N GLY A 34 -5.52 -16.30 13.70
CA GLY A 34 -4.85 -15.04 14.04
C GLY A 34 -5.74 -13.82 13.87
N ASP A 35 -5.15 -12.64 14.07
CA ASP A 35 -5.86 -11.37 14.01
C ASP A 35 -6.17 -10.95 12.57
N ASP A 36 -7.22 -10.16 12.35
CA ASP A 36 -7.60 -9.66 11.01
C ASP A 36 -6.93 -8.34 10.62
N CYS A 37 -5.87 -7.95 11.34
CA CYS A 37 -5.17 -6.69 11.18
C CYS A 37 -3.83 -6.85 10.44
N CYS A 38 -3.19 -5.72 10.14
CA CYS A 38 -1.81 -5.66 9.68
C CYS A 38 -1.03 -4.56 10.41
N PRO A 39 0.31 -4.64 10.48
CA PRO A 39 1.12 -3.61 11.10
C PRO A 39 1.02 -2.30 10.30
N GLU A 40 1.42 -1.18 10.92
CA GLU A 40 1.39 0.13 10.27
C GLU A 40 2.12 0.10 8.91
N GLY A 41 1.50 0.71 7.89
CA GLY A 41 1.99 0.68 6.50
C GLY A 41 1.55 -0.54 5.69
N TYR A 42 0.80 -1.47 6.28
CA TYR A 42 0.26 -2.66 5.61
C TYR A 42 -1.28 -2.71 5.71
N THR A 43 -1.92 -3.31 4.70
CA THR A 43 -3.34 -3.63 4.66
C THR A 43 -3.54 -5.10 4.36
N CYS A 44 -4.61 -5.69 4.89
CA CYS A 44 -4.94 -7.08 4.62
C CYS A 44 -5.52 -7.21 3.21
N VAL A 45 -4.84 -7.94 2.32
CA VAL A 45 -5.25 -8.15 0.93
C VAL A 45 -5.67 -9.61 0.75
N TYR A 46 -6.89 -9.81 0.27
CA TYR A 46 -7.39 -11.14 -0.10
C TYR A 46 -6.62 -11.68 -1.30
N GLU A 47 -6.12 -12.90 -1.20
CA GLU A 47 -5.57 -13.63 -2.34
C GLU A 47 -6.45 -14.82 -2.73
N ASN A 48 -6.91 -15.57 -1.74
CA ASN A 48 -7.81 -16.70 -1.93
C ASN A 48 -8.56 -17.03 -0.63
N ASP A 49 -9.49 -17.98 -0.70
CA ASP A 49 -10.37 -18.34 0.41
C ASP A 49 -9.62 -18.74 1.69
N TYR A 50 -8.41 -19.28 1.59
CA TYR A 50 -7.63 -19.75 2.74
C TYR A 50 -6.50 -18.80 3.14
N TRP A 51 -6.29 -17.72 2.38
CA TRP A 51 -5.17 -16.81 2.59
C TRP A 51 -5.50 -15.38 2.17
N SER A 52 -5.43 -14.49 3.15
CA SER A 52 -5.21 -13.06 2.95
C SER A 52 -3.88 -12.68 3.58
N GLY A 53 -3.06 -11.92 2.86
CA GLY A 53 -1.73 -11.49 3.29
C GLY A 53 -1.69 -10.00 3.59
N CYS A 54 -0.89 -9.61 4.59
CA CYS A 54 -0.57 -8.21 4.85
C CYS A 54 0.31 -7.67 3.74
N ASP A 55 -0.22 -6.80 2.89
CA ASP A 55 0.55 -6.16 1.82
C ASP A 55 0.72 -4.66 2.05
N LEU A 56 1.73 -4.04 1.42
CA LEU A 56 1.98 -2.61 1.57
C LEU A 56 0.79 -1.79 1.10
N VAL A 57 0.41 -0.77 1.88
CA VAL A 57 -0.61 0.20 1.49
C VAL A 57 -0.07 1.07 0.34
N ASP A 58 -0.85 1.19 -0.74
CA ASP A 58 -0.65 2.16 -1.83
C ASP A 58 0.77 2.24 -2.44
N VAL A 59 1.53 1.13 -2.45
CA VAL A 59 2.82 1.08 -3.13
C VAL A 59 2.64 0.64 -4.57
N CYS A 60 3.03 1.51 -5.50
CA CYS A 60 3.13 1.10 -6.89
C CYS A 60 4.32 0.17 -7.10
N ARG A 61 4.05 -1.07 -7.54
CA ARG A 61 5.08 -2.08 -7.82
C ARG A 61 5.26 -2.33 -9.31
N ASN A 62 4.53 -1.61 -10.15
CA ASN A 62 4.58 -1.77 -11.59
C ASN A 62 5.92 -1.22 -12.10
N PRO A 63 6.84 -2.09 -12.58
CA PRO A 63 8.16 -1.65 -12.96
C PRO A 63 8.08 -0.74 -14.19
N GLY A 64 9.15 0.04 -14.40
CA GLY A 64 9.38 0.67 -15.69
C GLY A 64 9.26 -0.32 -16.84
N TRP A 65 8.62 0.11 -17.92
CA TRP A 65 8.26 -0.70 -19.10
C TRP A 65 7.18 -1.76 -18.87
N GLY A 66 6.60 -1.85 -17.66
CA GLY A 66 5.45 -2.70 -17.35
C GLY A 66 4.15 -2.20 -18.00
N GLN A 67 3.19 -3.11 -18.20
CA GLN A 67 1.85 -2.73 -18.64
C GLN A 67 1.11 -2.06 -17.48
N CYS A 68 0.47 -0.93 -17.75
CA CYS A 68 -0.22 -0.12 -16.75
C CYS A 68 -1.68 0.20 -17.14
N GLY A 69 -2.20 -0.45 -18.17
CA GLY A 69 -3.58 -0.24 -18.61
C GLY A 69 -3.87 -0.89 -19.96
N GLY A 70 -5.11 -0.68 -20.42
CA GLY A 70 -5.68 -1.25 -21.62
C GLY A 70 -6.97 -2.03 -21.36
N ILE A 71 -7.53 -2.61 -22.41
CA ILE A 71 -8.66 -3.53 -22.35
C ILE A 71 -8.26 -4.92 -22.88
N ASN A 72 -8.87 -5.97 -22.32
CA ASN A 72 -8.64 -7.35 -22.73
C ASN A 72 -9.27 -7.62 -24.11
N ASN A 73 -8.52 -8.28 -25.00
CA ASN A 73 -8.97 -8.59 -26.36
C ASN A 73 -10.06 -9.66 -26.43
N ASP A 74 -10.17 -10.51 -25.41
CA ASP A 74 -11.06 -11.66 -25.40
C ASP A 74 -12.50 -11.29 -25.01
N ASP A 75 -12.66 -10.40 -24.02
CA ASP A 75 -13.96 -10.06 -23.43
C ASP A 75 -14.22 -8.54 -23.33
N GLY A 76 -13.25 -7.70 -23.69
CA GLY A 76 -13.36 -6.24 -23.62
C GLY A 76 -13.34 -5.67 -22.20
N SER A 77 -13.02 -6.48 -21.19
CA SER A 77 -12.90 -6.03 -19.80
C SER A 77 -11.67 -5.13 -19.62
N ASP A 78 -11.73 -4.25 -18.62
CA ASP A 78 -10.59 -3.40 -18.26
C ASP A 78 -9.42 -4.24 -17.72
N TRP A 79 -8.20 -3.75 -17.92
CA TRP A 79 -7.00 -4.28 -17.29
C TRP A 79 -7.13 -4.29 -15.76
N THR A 80 -6.90 -5.44 -15.14
CA THR A 80 -7.02 -5.63 -13.69
C THR A 80 -5.69 -5.56 -12.94
N GLY A 81 -4.56 -5.43 -13.66
CA GLY A 81 -3.26 -5.23 -13.04
C GLY A 81 -3.07 -3.82 -12.51
N GLN A 82 -1.89 -3.54 -11.97
CA GLN A 82 -1.57 -2.22 -11.44
C GLN A 82 -1.60 -1.17 -12.56
N THR A 83 -2.30 -0.06 -12.30
CA THR A 83 -2.47 1.06 -13.24
C THR A 83 -1.51 2.23 -12.97
N CYS A 84 -0.78 2.15 -11.86
CA CYS A 84 0.28 3.07 -11.50
C CYS A 84 1.61 2.65 -12.15
N CYS A 85 2.65 3.50 -12.04
CA CYS A 85 4.03 3.19 -12.37
C CYS A 85 4.96 3.55 -11.20
N THR A 86 6.09 2.86 -11.11
CA THR A 86 7.18 3.20 -10.17
C THR A 86 7.76 4.59 -10.46
N ASP A 87 8.39 5.19 -9.46
CA ASP A 87 8.96 6.55 -9.56
C ASP A 87 9.86 6.73 -10.79
N GLY A 88 9.72 7.88 -11.44
CA GLY A 88 10.41 8.17 -12.70
C GLY A 88 9.76 7.58 -13.94
N PHE A 89 8.60 6.91 -13.81
CA PHE A 89 7.81 6.41 -14.92
C PHE A 89 6.38 6.92 -14.86
N GLU A 90 5.79 7.12 -16.04
CA GLU A 90 4.39 7.52 -16.22
C GLU A 90 3.67 6.48 -17.08
N CYS A 91 2.41 6.22 -16.76
CA CYS A 91 1.60 5.32 -17.56
C CYS A 91 1.16 6.01 -18.85
N ILE A 92 1.78 5.64 -19.97
CA ILE A 92 1.48 6.21 -21.29
C ILE A 92 0.57 5.27 -22.06
N VAL A 93 -0.57 5.79 -22.50
CA VAL A 93 -1.50 5.07 -23.39
C VAL A 93 -0.84 4.92 -24.76
N ASP A 94 -0.62 3.68 -25.19
CA ASP A 94 -0.13 3.37 -26.53
C ASP A 94 -1.32 3.07 -27.45
N THR A 95 -2.19 2.16 -27.02
CA THR A 95 -3.44 1.82 -27.70
C THR A 95 -4.57 1.63 -26.69
N GLN A 96 -5.80 1.46 -27.17
CA GLN A 96 -6.92 1.09 -26.27
C GLN A 96 -6.70 -0.25 -25.55
N PHE A 97 -5.84 -1.13 -26.09
CA PHE A 97 -5.57 -2.47 -25.55
C PHE A 97 -4.32 -2.49 -24.67
N TYR A 98 -3.51 -1.43 -24.69
CA TYR A 98 -2.20 -1.44 -24.07
C TYR A 98 -1.75 -0.04 -23.65
N SER A 99 -1.38 0.11 -22.39
CA SER A 99 -0.66 1.26 -21.87
C SER A 99 0.62 0.78 -21.18
N GLN A 100 1.69 1.54 -21.28
CA GLN A 100 3.01 1.15 -20.78
C GLN A 100 3.61 2.22 -19.86
N CYS A 101 4.24 1.79 -18.78
CA CYS A 101 5.09 2.65 -17.96
C CYS A 101 6.33 3.07 -18.77
N LEU A 102 6.40 4.34 -19.16
CA LEU A 102 7.55 4.90 -19.89
C LEU A 102 8.27 5.93 -19.01
N PRO A 103 9.59 6.15 -19.21
CA PRO A 103 10.32 7.15 -18.46
C PRO A 103 9.63 8.52 -18.54
N SER A 104 9.33 9.09 -17.38
CA SER A 104 8.79 10.44 -17.27
C SER A 104 9.89 11.44 -17.64
N ASN A 105 9.52 12.56 -18.29
CA ASN A 105 10.45 13.68 -18.52
C ASN A 105 10.72 14.51 -17.26
N SER A 106 10.26 14.08 -16.09
CA SER A 106 10.59 14.69 -14.81
C SER A 106 12.06 14.39 -14.49
N THR A 107 12.79 15.44 -14.12
CA THR A 107 14.09 15.29 -13.47
C THR A 107 13.87 14.45 -12.22
N ILE A 108 14.33 13.20 -12.24
CA ILE A 108 14.35 12.35 -11.04
C ILE A 108 15.26 13.07 -10.05
N ASP A 109 14.67 13.76 -9.07
CA ASP A 109 15.39 14.25 -7.91
C ASP A 109 15.78 13.02 -7.12
N CYS A 110 17.04 12.59 -7.30
CA CYS A 110 17.63 11.65 -6.37
C CYS A 110 17.54 12.26 -4.97
N ALA A 111 17.15 11.46 -3.99
CA ALA A 111 17.36 11.79 -2.60
C ALA A 111 18.82 12.23 -2.40
N GLU A 112 19.02 13.37 -1.73
CA GLU A 112 20.35 13.80 -1.29
C GLU A 112 21.00 12.68 -0.45
N PRO A 113 22.34 12.59 -0.43
CA PRO A 113 23.03 11.65 0.43
C PRO A 113 22.48 11.67 1.86
N ASP A 114 22.23 10.48 2.42
CA ASP A 114 21.66 10.26 3.76
C ASP A 114 20.21 10.72 3.97
N THR A 115 19.46 11.00 2.89
CA THR A 115 18.01 11.26 2.97
C THR A 115 17.17 10.05 2.53
N GLN A 116 15.91 9.99 2.98
CA GLN A 116 14.98 8.96 2.55
C GLN A 116 14.58 9.19 1.08
N CYS A 117 14.73 8.17 0.24
CA CYS A 117 14.25 8.22 -1.14
C CYS A 117 12.74 7.90 -1.23
N GLY A 118 12.03 8.60 -2.13
CA GLY A 118 10.69 8.20 -2.60
C GLY A 118 9.49 8.53 -1.69
N GLY A 119 9.54 9.61 -0.90
CA GLY A 119 8.39 10.10 -0.11
C GLY A 119 7.63 11.25 -0.81
N ASN A 120 6.30 11.26 -0.73
CA ASN A 120 5.47 12.39 -1.18
C ASN A 120 5.52 13.55 -0.16
N GLY A 121 6.29 14.59 -0.50
CA GLY A 121 6.32 15.85 0.23
C GLY A 121 7.32 15.88 1.39
N TRP A 122 8.11 16.95 1.39
CA TRP A 122 8.87 17.49 2.52
C TRP A 122 8.05 17.53 3.83
#